data_AF-A0A0C9V6W1-F1
#
_entry.id   AF-A0A0C9V6W1-F1
#
_cell.length_a   1.000
_cell.length_b   1.000
_cell.length_c   1.000
_cell.angle_alpha   90.00
_cell.angle_beta   90.00
_cell.angle_gamma   90.00
#
_symmetry.space_group_name_H-M   'P 1'
#
loop_
_entity.id
_entity.type
_entity.pdbx_description
1 polymer ?
#
loop_
_entity_poly.entity_id
_entity_poly.type
_entity_poly.pdbx_seq_one_letter_code
_entity_poly.pdbx_strand_id
1 'polypeptide(L)' 'LEHVNYTNLLHGWCSIWASGTFDDPQTGGHFAFYDLKLMVEFPPVLIIPVLSSML' A
#
# COMPACT_ATOMS: atom_id res chain seq x y z
N LEU A 1 10.38 -4.69 -4.77
CA LEU A 1 10.88 -3.87 -5.89
C LEU A 1 9.99 -2.64 -5.97
N GLU A 2 10.59 -1.46 -5.98
CA GLU A 2 9.89 -0.20 -6.24
C GLU A 2 9.25 -0.25 -7.63
N HIS A 3 7.98 0.10 -7.72
CA HIS A 3 7.24 0.14 -8.98
C HIS A 3 6.02 1.06 -8.87
N VAL A 4 5.55 1.54 -10.02
CA VAL A 4 4.31 2.31 -10.16
C VAL A 4 3.36 1.58 -11.09
N ASN A 5 2.05 1.58 -10.81
CA ASN A 5 1.06 0.92 -11.66
C ASN A 5 0.63 1.81 -12.84
N TYR A 6 1.49 1.87 -13.86
CA TYR A 6 1.32 2.73 -15.04
C TYR A 6 0.11 2.42 -15.93
N THR A 7 -0.53 1.26 -15.76
CA THR A 7 -1.75 0.90 -16.51
C THR A 7 -3.03 1.46 -15.89
N ASN A 8 -2.94 2.07 -14.70
CA ASN A 8 -4.07 2.75 -14.08
C ASN A 8 -4.23 4.19 -14.61
N LEU A 9 -5.45 4.72 -14.52
CA LEU A 9 -5.71 6.14 -14.80
C LEU A 9 -4.90 7.03 -13.84
N LEU A 10 -4.41 8.18 -14.33
CA LEU A 10 -3.61 9.13 -13.53
C LEU A 10 -4.33 9.54 -12.22
N HIS A 11 -5.64 9.73 -12.33
CA HIS A 11 -6.53 10.16 -11.23
C HIS A 11 -7.34 8.98 -10.65
N GLY A 12 -6.96 7.75 -10.99
CA GLY A 12 -7.64 6.54 -10.55
C GLY A 12 -7.23 6.14 -9.14
N TRP A 13 -8.22 5.82 -8.31
CA TRP A 13 -8.00 5.23 -7.01
C TRP A 13 -7.98 3.70 -7.13
N CYS A 14 -7.01 3.05 -6.48
CA CYS A 14 -7.02 1.61 -6.22
C CYS A 14 -7.05 1.39 -4.71
N SER A 15 -7.74 0.34 -4.30
CA SER A 15 -7.82 -0.06 -2.90
C SER A 15 -6.90 -1.26 -2.68
N ILE A 16 -5.89 -1.07 -1.82
CA ILE A 16 -5.06 -2.17 -1.33
C ILE A 16 -5.79 -2.79 -0.15
N TRP A 17 -6.08 -4.09 -0.21
CA TRP A 17 -6.69 -4.83 0.90
C TRP A 17 -5.70 -5.79 1.53
N ALA A 18 -5.38 -5.56 2.79
CA ALA A 18 -4.59 -6.47 3.61
C ALA A 18 -5.52 -7.46 4.32
N SER A 19 -5.72 -8.63 3.72
CA SER A 19 -6.53 -9.73 4.28
C SER A 19 -5.72 -10.76 5.08
N GLY A 20 -4.42 -10.53 5.27
CA GLY A 20 -3.54 -11.41 6.03
C GLY A 20 -3.61 -11.14 7.54
N THR A 21 -3.33 -12.17 8.33
CA THR A 21 -3.02 -12.01 9.75
C THR A 21 -1.51 -11.84 9.86
N PHE A 22 -1.06 -10.63 10.16
CA PHE A 22 0.35 -10.36 10.43
C PHE A 22 0.56 -10.54 11.93
N ASP A 23 1.37 -11.54 12.31
CA ASP A 23 1.58 -11.91 13.72
C ASP A 23 2.18 -10.75 14.54
N ASP A 24 2.97 -9.90 13.89
CA ASP A 24 3.50 -8.67 14.46
C ASP A 24 3.51 -7.57 13.38
N PRO A 25 2.66 -6.53 13.50
CA PRO A 25 2.59 -5.45 12.52
C PRO A 25 3.85 -4.59 12.46
N GLN A 26 4.73 -4.65 13.48
CA GLN A 26 6.00 -3.91 13.50
C GLN A 26 7.17 -4.70 12.91
N THR A 27 7.08 -6.04 12.85
CA THR A 27 8.16 -6.88 12.31
C THR A 27 7.80 -7.61 11.02
N GLY A 28 6.54 -7.54 10.55
CA GLY A 28 6.10 -8.15 9.31
C GLY A 28 4.97 -7.41 8.60
N GLY A 29 5.02 -7.40 7.25
CA GLY A 29 3.95 -6.86 6.40
C GLY A 29 3.82 -5.33 6.43
N HIS A 30 4.69 -4.63 5.72
CA HIS A 30 4.61 -3.17 5.56
C HIS A 30 4.44 -2.79 4.09
N PHE A 31 3.70 -1.71 3.85
CA PHE A 31 3.65 -1.05 2.55
C PHE A 31 4.46 0.24 2.59
N ALA A 32 5.46 0.38 1.73
CA ALA A 32 6.30 1.56 1.64
C ALA A 32 5.91 2.43 0.44
N PHE A 33 5.47 3.66 0.70
CA PHE A 33 5.34 4.72 -0.29
C PHE A 33 6.64 5.53 -0.29
N TYR A 34 7.50 5.26 -1.25
CA TYR A 34 8.84 5.86 -1.31
C TYR A 34 8.80 7.38 -1.52
N ASP A 35 7.97 7.85 -2.44
CA ASP A 35 7.81 9.29 -2.74
C ASP A 35 7.25 10.07 -1.54
N LEU A 36 6.38 9.44 -0.75
CA LEU A 36 5.80 10.03 0.45
C LEU A 36 6.68 9.85 1.69
N LYS A 37 7.76 9.06 1.60
CA LYS A 37 8.57 8.61 2.74
C LYS A 37 7.71 8.05 3.87
N LEU A 38 6.65 7.33 3.51
CA LEU A 38 5.65 6.80 4.43
C LEU A 38 5.71 5.27 4.41
N MET A 39 5.79 4.67 5.59
CA MET A 39 5.53 3.25 5.79
C MET A 39 4.18 3.08 6.47
N VAL A 40 3.39 2.15 5.95
CA VAL A 40 2.11 1.75 6.53
C VAL A 40 2.23 0.30 7.01
N GLU A 41 2.02 0.11 8.31
CA GLU A 41 1.87 -1.22 8.93
C GLU A 41 0.54 -1.84 8.49
N PHE A 42 0.48 -3.16 8.34
CA PHE A 42 -0.77 -3.86 8.06
C PHE A 42 -1.40 -4.43 9.34
N PRO A 43 -2.31 -3.69 10.01
CA PRO A 43 -3.16 -4.29 11.02
C PRO A 43 -4.13 -5.29 10.39
N PRO A 44 -4.72 -6.21 11.18
CA PRO A 44 -5.71 -7.15 10.68
C PRO A 44 -6.85 -6.41 9.98
N VAL A 45 -7.07 -6.76 8.70
CA VAL A 45 -8.17 -6.21 7.87
C VAL A 45 -8.06 -4.69 7.66
N LEU A 46 -7.03 -4.25 6.91
CA LEU A 46 -6.84 -2.85 6.51
C LEU A 46 -7.20 -2.64 5.02
N ILE A 47 -7.80 -1.49 4.70
CA ILE A 47 -7.99 -0.99 3.34
C ILE A 47 -7.25 0.35 3.20
N ILE A 48 -6.35 0.45 2.22
CA ILE A 48 -5.61 1.68 1.90
C ILE A 48 -6.00 2.14 0.49
N PRO A 49 -6.70 3.27 0.35
CA PRO A 49 -7.01 3.85 -0.95
C PRO A 49 -5.81 4.69 -1.44
N VAL A 50 -5.32 4.42 -2.66
CA VAL A 50 -4.11 5.04 -3.23
C VAL A 50 -4.34 5.56 -4.65
N LEU A 51 -3.68 6.65 -5.02
CA LEU A 51 -3.58 7.13 -6.40
C LEU A 51 -2.52 6.30 -7.15
N SER A 52 -2.98 5.31 -7.91
CA SER A 52 -2.15 4.13 -8.24
C SER A 52 -1.03 4.35 -9.25
N SER A 53 -1.09 5.44 -9.99
CA SER A 53 -0.17 5.79 -11.07
C SER A 53 0.66 7.04 -10.74
N MET A 54 0.53 7.56 -9.51
CA MET A 54 1.24 8.76 -9.02
C MET A 54 2.09 8.51 -7.77
N LEU A 55 1.92 7.35 -7.13
CA LEU A 55 2.57 6.95 -5.86
C LEU A 55 3.22 5.57 -6.03
#